data_AF-A0A920PDN2-F1
#
_entry.id   AF-A0A920PDN2-F1
#
_cell.length_a   1.000
_cell.length_b   1.000
_cell.length_c   1.000
_cell.angle_alpha   90.00
_cell.angle_beta   90.00
_cell.angle_gamma   90.00
#
_symmetry.space_group_name_H-M   'P 1'
#
loop_
_entity.id
_entity.type
_entity.pdbx_description
1 polymer ?
#
loop_
_entity_poly.entity_id
_entity_poly.type
_entity_poly.pdbx_seq_one_letter_code
_entity_poly.pdbx_strand_id
1 'polypeptide(L)'
;MGEKAESIFLKAAAEVINDQVECGIDIITDGEVRRENYIHYHCRHISGVDFDTLTEKTARTGNYKCWLPTIVSRVEAQDSFLVHDWKVAQKVSPKPVKITIPGPMTITDTIANTYYKSDDKMGFDLAKSLM
;
A
#
# COMPACT_ATOMS: atom_id res chain seq x y z
N MET A 1 16.47 2.65 3.72
CA MET A 1 16.55 1.19 4.02
C MET A 1 17.94 0.70 3.70
N GLY A 2 18.45 -0.31 4.40
CA GLY A 2 19.81 -0.83 4.17
C GLY A 2 19.95 -1.58 2.84
N GLU A 3 21.18 -1.73 2.35
CA GLU A 3 21.51 -2.36 1.04
C GLU A 3 20.95 -3.79 0.87
N LYS A 4 20.69 -4.49 1.97
CA LYS A 4 20.19 -5.88 1.96
C LYS A 4 18.67 -6.00 1.92
N ALA A 5 17.93 -4.90 2.06
CA ALA A 5 16.47 -4.97 2.22
C ALA A 5 15.79 -5.70 1.07
N GLU A 6 16.19 -5.43 -0.18
CA GLU A 6 15.62 -6.07 -1.36
C GLU A 6 15.80 -7.58 -1.36
N SER A 7 17.01 -8.05 -1.02
CA SER A 7 17.30 -9.49 -0.93
C SER A 7 16.48 -10.19 0.16
N ILE A 8 16.19 -9.49 1.26
CA ILE A 8 15.40 -10.02 2.37
C ILE A 8 13.92 -10.14 1.97
N PHE A 9 13.35 -9.11 1.34
CA PHE A 9 11.97 -9.19 0.85
C PHE A 9 11.79 -10.27 -0.20
N LEU A 10 12.73 -10.39 -1.13
CA LEU A 10 12.74 -11.43 -2.14
C LEU A 10 12.73 -12.83 -1.53
N LYS A 11 13.57 -13.05 -0.51
CA LYS A 11 13.62 -14.32 0.22
C LYS A 11 12.28 -14.60 0.91
N ALA A 12 11.75 -13.63 1.65
CA ALA A 12 10.48 -13.79 2.36
C ALA A 12 9.30 -14.04 1.40
N ALA A 13 9.24 -13.32 0.27
CA ALA A 13 8.21 -13.52 -0.73
C ALA A 13 8.31 -14.92 -1.36
N ALA A 14 9.52 -15.41 -1.64
CA ALA A 14 9.72 -16.76 -2.18
C ALA A 14 9.25 -17.86 -1.20
N GLU A 15 9.51 -17.70 0.11
CA GLU A 15 9.02 -18.63 1.14
C GLU A 15 7.48 -18.66 1.15
N VAL A 16 6.81 -17.50 1.19
CA VAL A 16 5.34 -17.40 1.18
C VAL A 16 4.73 -17.93 -0.13
N ILE A 17 5.42 -17.74 -1.25
CA ILE A 17 5.01 -18.27 -2.56
C ILE A 17 5.08 -19.80 -2.56
N ASN A 18 6.16 -20.38 -2.04
CA ASN A 18 6.31 -21.83 -1.98
C ASN A 18 5.22 -22.47 -1.11
N ASP A 19 4.93 -21.89 0.05
CA ASP A 19 3.86 -22.38 0.93
C ASP A 19 2.50 -22.41 0.19
N GLN A 20 2.16 -21.34 -0.53
CA GLN A 20 0.91 -21.29 -1.30
C GLN A 20 0.89 -22.29 -2.46
N VAL A 21 2.03 -22.50 -3.13
CA VAL A 21 2.17 -23.48 -4.22
C VAL A 21 2.00 -24.90 -3.69
N GLU A 22 2.63 -25.24 -2.56
CA GLU A 22 2.51 -26.54 -1.90
C GLU A 22 1.08 -26.80 -1.40
N CYS A 23 0.39 -25.76 -0.93
CA CYS A 23 -1.04 -25.84 -0.60
C CYS A 23 -1.97 -25.97 -1.82
N GLY A 24 -1.45 -25.89 -3.05
CA GLY A 24 -2.24 -26.04 -4.27
C GLY A 24 -3.03 -24.79 -4.69
N ILE A 25 -2.67 -23.60 -4.21
CA ILE A 25 -3.35 -22.34 -4.59
C ILE A 25 -3.00 -21.97 -6.04
N ASP A 26 -3.98 -21.67 -6.88
CA ASP A 26 -3.79 -21.40 -8.32
C ASP A 26 -3.30 -19.99 -8.64
N ILE A 27 -3.83 -18.99 -7.93
CA ILE A 27 -3.43 -17.58 -8.05
C ILE A 27 -2.89 -17.13 -6.71
N ILE A 28 -1.57 -16.92 -6.66
CA ILE A 28 -0.86 -16.69 -5.41
C ILE A 28 -0.58 -15.19 -5.20
N THR A 29 -0.15 -14.83 -4.00
CA THR A 29 0.30 -13.48 -3.64
C THR A 29 1.76 -13.48 -3.20
N ASP A 30 2.42 -12.31 -3.20
CA ASP A 30 3.74 -12.10 -2.60
C ASP A 30 3.70 -12.05 -1.05
N GLY A 31 2.50 -12.16 -0.47
CA GLY A 31 2.27 -12.11 0.96
C GLY A 31 2.30 -10.71 1.55
N GLU A 32 2.41 -9.67 0.72
CA GLU A 32 2.55 -8.27 1.13
C GLU A 32 3.76 -8.01 2.06
N VAL A 33 4.77 -8.89 2.03
CA VAL A 33 5.91 -8.88 2.98
C VAL A 33 6.75 -7.61 2.94
N ARG A 34 6.73 -6.89 1.81
CA ARG A 34 7.43 -5.61 1.63
C ARG A 34 6.70 -4.45 2.33
N ARG A 35 5.40 -4.60 2.57
CA ARG A 35 4.52 -3.53 3.03
C ARG A 35 4.50 -3.54 4.55
N GLU A 36 4.87 -2.41 5.15
CA GLU A 36 4.70 -2.22 6.59
C GLU A 36 3.21 -2.14 6.97
N ASN A 37 2.39 -1.67 6.04
CA ASN A 37 0.95 -1.56 6.15
C ASN A 37 0.34 -1.50 4.75
N TYR A 38 -0.74 -2.23 4.52
CA TYR A 38 -1.36 -2.36 3.20
C TYR A 38 -1.86 -1.03 2.60
N ILE A 39 -2.12 -0.01 3.43
CA ILE A 39 -2.52 1.35 3.00
C ILE A 39 -1.30 2.26 2.94
N HIS A 40 -0.58 2.40 4.04
CA HIS A 40 0.47 3.42 4.15
C HIS A 40 1.60 3.20 3.15
N TYR A 41 1.92 1.94 2.83
CA TYR A 41 2.90 1.64 1.79
C TYR A 41 2.55 2.35 0.47
N HIS A 42 1.28 2.29 0.04
CA HIS A 42 0.82 2.97 -1.17
C HIS A 42 0.86 4.49 -1.02
N CYS A 43 0.42 5.01 0.13
CA CYS A 43 0.40 6.45 0.38
C CYS A 43 1.80 7.08 0.37
N ARG A 44 2.88 6.33 0.66
CA ARG A 44 4.27 6.82 0.54
C ARG A 44 4.68 7.12 -0.90
N HIS A 45 4.02 6.49 -1.86
CA HIS A 45 4.26 6.68 -3.28
C HIS A 45 3.25 7.64 -3.93
N ILE A 46 2.44 8.34 -3.13
CA ILE A 46 1.47 9.34 -3.60
C ILE A 46 1.99 10.71 -3.16
N SER A 47 2.07 11.68 -4.09
CA SER A 47 2.46 13.04 -3.73
C SER A 47 1.37 13.72 -2.90
N GLY A 48 1.74 14.71 -2.10
CA GLY A 48 0.80 15.43 -1.25
C GLY A 48 0.37 14.71 0.05
N VAL A 49 0.87 13.49 0.27
CA VAL A 49 0.82 12.82 1.58
C VAL A 49 2.11 13.08 2.34
N ASP A 50 1.99 13.66 3.52
CA ASP A 50 3.10 13.89 4.45
C ASP A 50 3.07 12.83 5.56
N PHE A 51 4.20 12.14 5.73
CA PHE A 51 4.42 11.12 6.75
C PHE A 51 5.12 11.64 8.01
N ASP A 52 5.71 12.84 7.97
CA ASP A 52 6.29 13.50 9.12
C ASP A 52 5.21 14.26 9.91
N THR A 53 4.22 14.81 9.21
CA THR A 53 3.03 15.42 9.83
C THR A 53 1.99 14.35 10.19
N LEU A 54 1.97 13.97 11.47
CA LEU A 54 0.96 13.05 12.00
C LEU A 54 -0.22 13.83 12.60
N THR A 55 -1.43 13.48 12.18
CA THR A 55 -2.67 14.06 12.70
C THR A 55 -3.48 12.98 13.42
N GLU A 56 -4.00 13.32 14.60
CA GLU A 56 -4.87 12.43 15.37
C GLU A 56 -6.24 12.29 14.69
N LYS A 57 -6.63 11.06 14.34
CA LYS A 57 -7.94 10.71 13.79
C LYS A 57 -8.55 9.58 14.60
N THR A 58 -9.83 9.68 14.93
CA THR A 58 -10.56 8.57 15.54
C THR A 58 -10.74 7.46 14.51
N ALA A 59 -10.38 6.22 14.87
CA ALA A 59 -10.57 5.07 14.00
C ALA A 59 -12.06 4.89 13.66
N ARG A 60 -12.34 4.22 12.53
CA ARG A 60 -13.70 4.01 12.00
C ARG A 60 -14.72 3.46 13.02
N THR A 61 -14.26 2.66 13.98
CA THR A 61 -15.11 2.06 15.03
C THR A 61 -15.34 2.96 16.24
N GLY A 62 -14.73 4.14 16.32
CA GLY A 62 -14.83 5.05 17.47
C GLY A 62 -13.99 4.63 18.69
N ASN A 63 -13.37 3.46 18.63
CA ASN A 63 -12.83 2.78 19.83
C ASN A 63 -11.42 3.23 20.21
N TYR A 64 -10.66 3.82 19.29
CA TYR A 64 -9.30 4.28 19.56
C TYR A 64 -8.89 5.41 18.62
N LYS A 65 -7.91 6.19 19.06
CA LYS A 65 -7.33 7.29 18.29
C LYS A 65 -6.04 6.83 17.62
N CYS A 66 -5.89 7.16 16.35
CA CYS A 66 -4.73 6.83 15.53
C CYS A 66 -3.98 8.10 15.16
N TRP A 67 -2.66 8.03 15.17
CA TRP A 67 -1.81 9.03 14.54
C TRP A 67 -1.56 8.57 13.10
N LEU A 68 -2.16 9.28 12.15
CA LEU A 68 -2.13 8.92 10.74
C LEU A 68 -1.31 9.95 9.96
N PRO A 69 -0.65 9.55 8.85
CA PRO A 69 -0.07 10.49 7.90
C PRO A 69 -1.16 11.42 7.36
N THR A 70 -0.76 12.61 6.95
CA THR A 70 -1.69 13.71 6.63
C THR A 70 -1.56 14.11 5.16
N ILE A 71 -2.69 14.17 4.46
CA ILE A 71 -2.78 14.82 3.15
C ILE A 71 -2.71 16.33 3.37
N VAL A 72 -1.62 16.94 2.93
CA VAL A 72 -1.32 18.38 3.10
C VAL A 72 -1.49 19.18 1.79
N SER A 73 -1.51 18.50 0.65
CA SER A 73 -1.76 19.11 -0.66
C SER A 73 -2.52 18.15 -1.57
N ARG A 74 -2.72 18.54 -2.83
CA ARG A 74 -3.40 17.70 -3.81
C ARG A 74 -2.62 16.39 -3.99
N VAL A 75 -3.34 15.27 -3.94
CA VAL A 75 -2.77 13.95 -4.20
C VAL A 75 -2.61 13.70 -5.69
N GLU A 76 -1.42 13.26 -6.10
CA GLU A 76 -1.12 12.91 -7.49
C GLU A 76 -0.28 11.62 -7.54
N ALA A 77 -0.42 10.86 -8.63
CA ALA A 77 0.39 9.68 -8.89
C ALA A 77 1.87 10.06 -9.03
N GLN A 78 2.75 9.22 -8.51
CA GLN A 78 4.19 9.28 -8.78
C GLN A 78 4.60 8.08 -9.64
N ASP A 79 5.88 7.70 -9.57
CA ASP A 79 6.44 6.55 -10.27
C ASP A 79 5.69 5.25 -9.92
N SER A 80 5.56 4.37 -10.92
CA SER A 80 4.89 3.08 -10.77
C SER A 80 5.70 2.13 -9.88
N PHE A 81 5.38 2.09 -8.59
CA PHE A 81 6.08 1.25 -7.61
C PHE A 81 5.59 -0.22 -7.63
N LEU A 82 4.28 -0.46 -7.73
CA LEU A 82 3.71 -1.82 -7.71
C LEU A 82 4.13 -2.69 -8.90
N VAL A 83 4.47 -2.07 -10.03
CA VAL A 83 4.96 -2.79 -11.22
C VAL A 83 6.29 -3.47 -10.91
N HIS A 84 7.15 -2.82 -10.11
CA HIS A 84 8.39 -3.42 -9.65
C HIS A 84 8.11 -4.62 -8.74
N ASP A 85 7.26 -4.43 -7.72
CA ASP A 85 6.91 -5.48 -6.77
C ASP A 85 6.33 -6.71 -7.45
N TRP A 86 5.39 -6.50 -8.38
CA TRP A 86 4.80 -7.58 -9.17
C TRP A 86 5.86 -8.31 -10.00
N LYS A 87 6.74 -7.60 -10.71
CA LYS A 87 7.79 -8.22 -11.54
C LYS A 87 8.74 -9.08 -10.71
N VAL A 88 9.13 -8.58 -9.54
CA VAL A 88 10.06 -9.25 -8.63
C VAL A 88 9.42 -10.51 -8.04
N ALA A 89 8.15 -10.43 -7.58
CA ALA A 89 7.41 -11.58 -7.07
C ALA A 89 7.09 -12.62 -8.17
N GLN A 90 6.66 -12.16 -9.35
CA GLN A 90 6.34 -13.04 -10.47
C GLN A 90 7.57 -13.81 -10.98
N LYS A 91 8.76 -13.21 -10.90
CA LYS A 91 10.02 -13.85 -11.31
C LYS A 91 10.39 -15.08 -10.46
N VAL A 92 10.01 -15.09 -9.18
CA VAL A 92 10.28 -16.21 -8.26
C VAL A 92 9.11 -17.18 -8.16
N SER A 93 7.99 -16.89 -8.82
CA SER A 93 6.79 -17.69 -8.78
C SER A 93 6.62 -18.59 -10.02
N PRO A 94 6.26 -19.87 -9.84
CA PRO A 94 5.84 -20.73 -10.95
C PRO A 94 4.38 -20.49 -11.42
N LYS A 95 3.58 -19.74 -10.65
CA LYS A 95 2.15 -19.47 -10.91
C LYS A 95 1.88 -17.97 -11.10
N PRO A 96 0.74 -17.56 -11.67
CA PRO A 96 0.36 -16.16 -11.75
C PRO A 96 0.26 -15.50 -10.37
N VAL A 97 0.95 -14.38 -10.19
CA VAL A 97 0.94 -13.59 -8.95
C VAL A 97 -0.09 -12.47 -9.05
N LYS A 98 -0.96 -12.36 -8.04
CA LYS A 98 -1.89 -11.26 -7.82
C LYS A 98 -1.31 -10.30 -6.78
N ILE A 99 -1.33 -9.01 -7.09
CA ILE A 99 -0.98 -7.93 -6.16
C ILE A 99 -2.27 -7.21 -5.73
N THR A 100 -2.36 -6.89 -4.45
CA THR A 100 -3.49 -6.18 -3.85
C THR A 100 -3.25 -4.66 -3.85
N ILE A 101 -4.30 -3.88 -4.05
CA ILE A 101 -4.28 -2.42 -3.98
C ILE A 101 -5.44 -1.98 -3.08
N PRO A 102 -5.22 -1.10 -2.09
CA PRO A 102 -6.30 -0.57 -1.28
C PRO A 102 -7.21 0.31 -2.13
N GLY A 103 -8.52 0.17 -1.96
CA GLY A 103 -9.49 1.02 -2.64
C GLY A 103 -9.43 2.47 -2.14
N PRO A 104 -9.75 3.47 -2.97
CA PRO A 104 -9.67 4.89 -2.60
C PRO A 104 -10.53 5.23 -1.38
N MET A 105 -11.70 4.61 -1.23
CA MET A 105 -12.56 4.77 -0.04
C MET A 105 -11.87 4.29 1.24
N THR A 106 -11.15 3.17 1.17
CA THR A 106 -10.39 2.62 2.31
C THR A 106 -9.24 3.54 2.71
N ILE A 107 -8.58 4.16 1.72
CA ILE A 107 -7.52 5.14 1.97
C ILE A 107 -8.11 6.40 2.62
N THR A 108 -9.20 6.94 2.08
CA THR A 108 -9.94 8.09 2.66
C THR A 108 -10.26 7.89 4.13
N ASP A 109 -10.74 6.70 4.51
CA ASP A 109 -11.07 6.39 5.90
C ASP A 109 -9.84 6.28 6.81
N THR A 110 -8.68 5.91 6.27
CA THR A 110 -7.47 5.55 7.03
C THR A 110 -6.30 6.51 6.82
N ILE A 111 -6.57 7.70 6.33
CA ILE A 111 -5.60 8.80 6.26
C ILE A 111 -6.18 10.06 6.90
N ALA A 112 -5.32 10.92 7.44
CA ALA A 112 -5.73 12.26 7.86
C ALA A 112 -5.68 13.22 6.67
N ASN A 113 -6.47 14.28 6.73
CA ASN A 113 -6.58 15.24 5.63
C ASN A 113 -6.77 16.66 6.17
N THR A 114 -5.93 17.59 5.72
CA THR A 114 -6.03 19.02 6.03
C THR A 114 -6.22 19.88 4.76
N TYR A 115 -6.20 19.27 3.58
CA TYR A 115 -6.30 19.95 2.28
C TYR A 115 -7.70 19.90 1.67
N TYR A 116 -8.26 18.70 1.50
CA TYR A 116 -9.57 18.51 0.86
C TYR A 116 -10.71 18.86 1.81
N LYS A 117 -11.76 19.52 1.28
CA LYS A 117 -12.99 19.84 2.03
C LYS A 117 -14.14 18.87 1.77
N SER A 118 -13.94 17.91 0.87
CA SER A 118 -14.95 16.96 0.41
C SER A 118 -14.29 15.60 0.21
N ASP A 119 -14.82 14.59 0.89
CA ASP A 119 -14.34 13.22 0.81
C ASP A 119 -14.52 12.63 -0.59
N ASP A 120 -15.55 13.06 -1.33
CA ASP A 120 -15.77 12.67 -2.72
C ASP A 120 -14.62 13.14 -3.64
N LYS A 121 -14.20 14.41 -3.48
CA LYS A 121 -13.08 14.96 -4.25
C LYS A 121 -11.77 14.27 -3.90
N MET A 122 -11.54 14.03 -2.61
CA MET A 122 -10.37 13.31 -2.13
C MET A 122 -10.33 11.88 -2.67
N GLY A 123 -11.45 11.15 -2.58
CA GLY A 123 -11.58 9.79 -3.08
C GLY A 123 -11.38 9.70 -4.60
N PHE A 124 -11.84 10.69 -5.36
CA PHE A 124 -11.63 10.74 -6.80
C PHE A 124 -10.18 11.01 -7.19
N ASP A 125 -9.51 11.96 -6.53
CA ASP A 125 -8.09 12.23 -6.79
C ASP A 125 -7.21 11.06 -6.30
N LEU A 126 -7.57 10.39 -5.20
CA LEU A 126 -6.93 9.15 -4.76
C LEU A 126 -7.13 8.03 -5.78
N ALA A 127 -8.33 7.85 -6.32
CA ALA A 127 -8.61 6.84 -7.35
C ALA A 127 -7.73 7.03 -8.58
N LYS A 128 -7.52 8.28 -9.01
CA LYS A 128 -6.60 8.61 -10.10
C LYS A 128 -5.15 8.38 -9.75
N SER A 129 -4.76 8.58 -8.49
CA SER A 129 -3.37 8.45 -8.04
C SER A 129 -2.92 6.99 -7.86
N LEU A 130 -3.86 6.05 -7.80
CA LEU A 130 -3.61 4.61 -7.65
C LEU A 130 -3.41 3.87 -8.98
N MET A 131 -3.65 4.53 -10.13
CA MET A 131 -3.63 3.94 -11.47
C MET A 131 -2.45 4.45 -12.31
#